data_AF-A0A8B8UWF4-F1
#
_entry.id   AF-A0A8B8UWF4-F1
#
_cell.length_a   1.000
_cell.length_b   1.000
_cell.length_c   1.000
_cell.angle_alpha   90.00
_cell.angle_beta   90.00
_cell.angle_gamma   90.00
#
_symmetry.space_group_name_H-M   'P 1'
#
loop_
_entity.id
_entity.type
_entity.pdbx_description
1 polymer ?
#
loop_
_entity_poly.entity_id
_entity_poly.type
_entity_poly.pdbx_seq_one_letter_code
_entity_poly.pdbx_strand_id
1 'polypeptide(L)'
;MNSEQLLHHYVSDSLLTALVSFQEFKQLLRSYTNDEQQLRRWYNSLQARDAQVASDLQARIKQFFIALRSRLLRFLESDQMSHSLSLETLIDGLYKINDLLQQRLQILDDAIHEKILELAQFENMVRSPTAGDNAIPGLLQIIQSYINLLEEN
;
A
#
# COMPACT_ATOMS: atom_id res chain seq x y z
N MET A 1 -4.09 -11.26 -30.94
CA MET A 1 -4.20 -9.83 -31.31
C MET A 1 -4.11 -9.00 -30.04
N ASN A 2 -3.30 -7.94 -30.03
CA ASN A 2 -3.21 -6.98 -28.93
C ASN A 2 -4.46 -6.07 -28.93
N SER A 3 -4.93 -5.61 -27.77
CA SER A 3 -6.12 -4.76 -27.64
C SER A 3 -6.01 -3.45 -28.44
N GLU A 4 -4.79 -2.90 -28.56
CA GLU A 4 -4.48 -1.75 -29.41
C GLU A 4 -4.71 -2.05 -30.90
N GLN A 5 -4.33 -3.24 -31.36
CA GLN A 5 -4.51 -3.66 -32.76
C GLN A 5 -5.99 -3.84 -33.09
N LEU A 6 -6.79 -4.31 -32.13
CA LEU A 6 -8.23 -4.50 -32.29
C LEU A 6 -8.93 -3.15 -32.47
N LEU A 7 -8.61 -2.16 -31.63
CA LEU A 7 -9.16 -0.81 -31.75
C LEU A 7 -8.69 -0.10 -33.03
N HIS A 8 -7.42 -0.29 -33.42
CA HIS A 8 -6.92 0.24 -34.69
C HIS A 8 -7.68 -0.33 -35.88
N HIS A 9 -7.90 -1.66 -35.90
CA HIS A 9 -8.63 -2.32 -36.98
C HIS A 9 -10.08 -1.84 -37.04
N TYR A 10 -10.76 -1.78 -35.89
CA TYR A 10 -12.13 -1.27 -35.80
C TYR A 10 -12.26 0.16 -36.34
N VAL A 11 -11.35 1.06 -35.96
CA VAL A 11 -11.37 2.45 -36.45
C VAL A 11 -11.07 2.51 -37.94
N SER A 12 -10.07 1.76 -38.42
CA SER A 12 -9.67 1.77 -39.83
C SER A 12 -10.78 1.25 -40.75
N ASP A 13 -11.47 0.18 -40.33
CA ASP A 13 -12.57 -0.43 -41.08
C ASP A 13 -13.82 0.46 -41.10
N SER A 14 -13.93 1.37 -40.14
CA SER A 14 -15.05 2.31 -40.02
C SER A 14 -14.84 3.63 -40.78
N LEU A 15 -13.70 3.81 -41.45
CA LEU A 15 -13.41 5.04 -42.22
C LEU A 15 -14.25 5.10 -43.50
N LEU A 16 -14.57 6.32 -43.94
CA LEU A 16 -15.42 6.56 -45.10
C LEU A 16 -14.86 5.93 -46.37
N THR A 17 -13.54 5.98 -46.55
CA THR A 17 -12.84 5.41 -47.70
C THR A 17 -12.62 3.90 -47.62
N ALA A 18 -12.82 3.30 -46.44
CA ALA A 18 -12.89 1.86 -46.27
C ALA A 18 -14.31 1.33 -46.55
N LEU A 19 -15.34 2.11 -46.21
CA LEU A 19 -16.75 1.77 -46.39
C LEU A 19 -17.27 2.07 -47.80
N VAL A 20 -16.79 3.13 -48.44
CA VAL A 20 -17.23 3.57 -49.76
C VAL A 20 -16.05 3.56 -50.70
N SER A 21 -16.05 2.60 -51.60
CA SER A 21 -15.04 2.52 -52.66
C SER A 21 -15.18 3.71 -53.62
N PHE A 22 -14.11 4.02 -54.36
CA PHE A 22 -14.16 5.08 -55.38
C PHE A 22 -15.28 4.85 -56.42
N GLN A 23 -15.61 3.59 -56.72
CA GLN A 23 -16.68 3.25 -57.66
C GLN A 23 -18.06 3.63 -57.12
N GLU A 24 -18.34 3.36 -55.85
CA GLU A 24 -19.60 3.73 -55.18
C GLU A 24 -19.68 5.23 -54.96
N PHE A 25 -18.58 5.87 -54.56
CA PHE A 25 -18.49 7.32 -54.42
C PHE A 25 -18.82 8.04 -55.73
N LYS A 26 -18.30 7.53 -56.85
CA LYS A 26 -18.61 8.04 -58.19
C LYS A 26 -20.09 7.86 -58.52
N GLN A 27 -20.70 6.72 -58.20
CA GLN A 27 -22.12 6.49 -58.47
C GLN A 27 -23.03 7.44 -57.67
N LEU A 28 -22.70 7.72 -56.41
CA LEU A 28 -23.47 8.62 -55.53
C LEU A 28 -23.46 10.07 -56.02
N LEU A 29 -22.38 10.51 -56.67
CA LEU A 29 -22.19 11.90 -57.09
C LEU A 29 -22.45 12.16 -58.59
N ARG A 30 -22.88 11.13 -59.34
CA ARG A 30 -23.21 11.24 -60.78
C ARG A 30 -24.25 12.31 -61.10
N SER A 31 -25.15 12.61 -60.16
CA SER A 31 -26.17 13.65 -60.34
C SER A 31 -25.62 15.08 -60.24
N TYR A 32 -24.42 15.27 -59.66
CA TYR A 32 -23.84 16.57 -59.38
C TYR A 32 -22.70 16.95 -60.32
N THR A 33 -21.90 15.98 -60.79
CA THR A 33 -20.88 16.24 -61.80
C THR A 33 -20.57 14.98 -62.62
N ASN A 34 -20.32 15.18 -63.91
CA ASN A 34 -19.81 14.13 -64.81
C ASN A 34 -18.28 14.20 -65.00
N ASP A 35 -17.62 15.20 -64.39
CA ASP A 35 -16.16 15.34 -64.46
C ASP A 35 -15.47 14.33 -63.53
N GLU A 36 -14.94 13.26 -64.12
CA GLU A 36 -14.17 12.24 -63.42
C GLU A 36 -12.92 12.79 -62.72
N GLN A 37 -12.27 13.82 -63.28
CA GLN A 37 -11.06 14.37 -62.69
C GLN A 37 -11.38 15.11 -61.40
N GLN A 38 -12.51 15.84 -61.37
CA GLN A 38 -13.01 16.49 -60.18
C GLN A 38 -13.40 15.48 -59.09
N LEU A 39 -14.11 14.41 -59.47
CA LEU A 39 -14.48 13.32 -58.53
C LEU A 39 -13.25 12.61 -57.95
N ARG A 40 -12.22 12.36 -58.76
CA ARG A 40 -10.94 11.81 -58.27
C ARG A 40 -10.27 12.75 -57.29
N ARG A 41 -10.24 14.06 -57.54
CA ARG A 41 -9.65 15.04 -56.61
C ARG A 41 -10.38 15.06 -55.27
N TRP A 42 -11.71 15.02 -55.29
CA TRP A 42 -12.51 14.98 -54.06
C TRP A 42 -12.26 13.69 -53.26
N TYR A 43 -12.26 12.54 -53.94
CA TYR A 43 -12.00 11.27 -53.28
C TYR A 43 -10.58 11.18 -52.71
N ASN A 44 -9.57 11.66 -53.45
CA ASN A 44 -8.19 11.73 -52.95
C ASN A 44 -8.06 12.65 -51.74
N SER A 45 -8.77 13.78 -51.72
CA SER A 45 -8.81 14.67 -50.55
C SER A 45 -9.47 14.00 -49.34
N LEU A 46 -10.47 13.15 -49.58
CA LEU A 46 -11.17 12.40 -48.54
C LEU A 46 -10.28 11.29 -47.98
N GLN A 47 -9.55 10.56 -48.84
CA GLN A 47 -8.53 9.59 -48.45
C GLN A 47 -7.40 10.21 -47.63
N ALA A 48 -6.90 11.37 -48.04
CA ALA A 48 -5.86 12.08 -47.28
C ALA A 48 -6.35 12.45 -45.88
N ARG A 49 -7.61 12.89 -45.76
CA ARG A 49 -8.23 13.24 -44.49
C ARG A 49 -8.47 12.03 -43.60
N ASP A 50 -8.96 10.93 -44.17
CA ASP A 50 -9.15 9.66 -43.45
C ASP A 50 -7.81 9.12 -42.95
N ALA A 51 -6.74 9.18 -43.76
CA ALA A 51 -5.40 8.77 -43.36
C ALA A 51 -4.85 9.62 -42.19
N GLN A 52 -5.10 10.94 -42.23
CA GLN A 52 -4.70 11.83 -41.14
C GLN A 52 -5.46 11.51 -39.85
N VAL A 53 -6.79 11.33 -39.94
CA VAL A 53 -7.63 10.96 -38.78
C VAL A 53 -7.21 9.60 -38.21
N ALA A 54 -6.92 8.63 -39.06
CA ALA A 54 -6.43 7.31 -38.65
C ALA A 54 -5.11 7.43 -37.86
N SER A 55 -4.16 8.23 -38.35
CA SER A 55 -2.87 8.45 -37.69
C SER A 55 -3.04 9.13 -36.33
N ASP A 56 -3.85 10.18 -36.26
CA ASP A 56 -4.12 10.91 -35.01
C ASP A 56 -4.82 10.01 -33.98
N LEU A 57 -5.79 9.22 -34.42
CA LEU A 57 -6.49 8.26 -33.55
C LEU A 57 -5.56 7.14 -33.08
N GLN A 58 -4.70 6.61 -33.95
CA GLN A 58 -3.71 5.61 -33.57
C GLN A 58 -2.78 6.13 -32.47
N ALA A 59 -2.28 7.37 -32.62
CA ALA A 59 -1.45 8.00 -31.59
C ALA A 59 -2.20 8.15 -30.26
N ARG A 60 -3.47 8.57 -30.30
CA ARG A 60 -4.33 8.69 -29.11
C ARG A 60 -4.62 7.35 -28.44
N ILE A 61 -4.92 6.31 -29.21
CA ILE A 61 -5.15 4.95 -28.70
C ILE A 61 -3.90 4.45 -27.99
N LYS A 62 -2.72 4.62 -28.60
CA LYS A 62 -1.44 4.24 -27.99
C LYS A 62 -1.18 4.97 -26.68
N GLN A 63 -1.35 6.29 -26.67
CA GLN A 63 -1.21 7.10 -25.45
C GLN A 63 -2.18 6.66 -24.35
N PHE A 64 -3.43 6.38 -24.71
CA PHE A 64 -4.45 5.88 -23.79
C PHE A 64 -4.02 4.56 -23.14
N PHE A 65 -3.53 3.58 -23.92
CA PHE A 65 -3.08 2.31 -23.35
C PHE A 65 -1.85 2.44 -22.46
N ILE A 66 -0.90 3.33 -22.80
CA ILE A 66 0.25 3.61 -21.95
C ILE A 66 -0.21 4.20 -20.60
N ALA A 67 -1.13 5.17 -20.64
CA ALA A 67 -1.69 5.77 -19.44
C ALA A 67 -2.50 4.75 -18.61
N LEU A 68 -3.29 3.91 -19.26
CA LEU A 68 -4.09 2.89 -18.59
C LEU A 68 -3.20 1.83 -17.92
N ARG A 69 -2.19 1.32 -18.62
CA ARG A 69 -1.25 0.33 -18.08
C ARG A 69 -0.45 0.88 -16.91
N SER A 70 0.06 2.11 -17.01
CA SER A 70 0.80 2.73 -15.91
C SER A 70 -0.09 2.97 -14.68
N ARG A 71 -1.37 3.32 -14.87
CA ARG A 71 -2.33 3.45 -13.78
C ARG A 71 -2.65 2.10 -13.13
N LEU A 72 -2.88 1.06 -13.93
CA LEU A 72 -3.14 -0.30 -13.44
C LEU A 72 -1.95 -0.85 -12.66
N LEU A 73 -0.72 -0.62 -13.15
CA LEU A 73 0.51 -1.04 -12.48
C LEU A 73 0.64 -0.38 -11.10
N ARG A 74 0.47 0.94 -11.01
CA ARG A 74 0.50 1.66 -9.73
C ARG A 74 -0.57 1.17 -8.76
N PHE A 75 -1.76 0.87 -9.26
CA PHE A 75 -2.84 0.33 -8.42
C PHE A 75 -2.47 -1.05 -7.87
N LEU A 76 -1.96 -1.94 -8.72
CA LEU A 76 -1.48 -3.27 -8.32
C LEU A 76 -0.31 -3.19 -7.32
N GLU A 77 0.66 -2.31 -7.57
CA GLU A 77 1.79 -2.08 -6.65
C GLU A 77 1.30 -1.59 -5.29
N SER A 78 0.37 -0.62 -5.28
CA SER A 78 -0.20 -0.09 -4.03
C SER A 78 -0.97 -1.17 -3.26
N ASP A 79 -1.78 -1.97 -3.95
CA ASP A 79 -2.55 -3.06 -3.34
C ASP A 79 -1.63 -4.17 -2.81
N GLN A 80 -0.56 -4.49 -3.53
CA GLN A 80 0.42 -5.46 -3.05
C GLN A 80 1.22 -4.93 -1.86
N MET A 81 1.55 -3.63 -1.83
CA MET A 81 2.23 -2.99 -0.71
C MET A 81 1.33 -2.85 0.52
N SER A 82 0.01 -2.78 0.38
CA SER A 82 -0.88 -2.79 1.57
C SER A 82 -0.98 -4.16 2.23
N HIS A 83 -0.71 -5.23 1.49
CA HIS A 83 -0.69 -6.60 2.01
C HIS A 83 0.71 -7.09 2.38
N SER A 84 1.75 -6.34 2.04
CA SER A 84 3.12 -6.64 2.43
C SER A 84 3.55 -5.76 3.60
N LEU A 85 4.25 -6.35 4.57
CA LEU A 85 4.89 -5.60 5.62
C LEU A 85 6.28 -5.20 5.16
N SER A 86 6.60 -3.90 5.24
CA SER A 86 7.96 -3.45 5.01
C SER A 86 8.86 -3.99 6.12
N LEU A 87 10.07 -4.40 5.73
CA LEU A 87 11.06 -4.91 6.67
C LEU A 87 11.47 -3.83 7.68
N GLU A 88 11.46 -2.56 7.27
CA GLU A 88 11.68 -1.40 8.15
C GLU A 88 10.60 -1.31 9.24
N THR A 89 9.32 -1.38 8.88
CA THR A 89 8.22 -1.34 9.87
C THR A 89 8.27 -2.54 10.81
N LEU A 90 8.67 -3.71 10.32
CA LEU A 90 8.88 -4.89 11.15
C LEU A 90 10.03 -4.68 12.15
N ILE A 91 11.17 -4.19 11.69
CA ILE A 91 12.35 -3.94 12.53
C ILE A 91 12.04 -2.87 13.59
N ASP A 92 11.39 -1.77 13.22
CA ASP A 92 10.97 -0.72 14.16
C ASP A 92 10.00 -1.27 15.22
N GLY A 93 9.09 -2.16 14.80
CA GLY A 93 8.20 -2.88 15.70
C GLY A 93 8.97 -3.76 16.68
N LEU A 94 9.98 -4.50 16.21
CA LEU A 94 10.82 -5.36 17.05
C LEU A 94 11.65 -4.55 18.05
N TYR A 95 12.21 -3.40 17.66
CA TYR A 95 12.91 -2.52 18.58
C TYR A 95 12.00 -2.01 19.69
N LYS A 96 10.79 -1.55 19.36
CA LYS A 96 9.80 -1.12 20.38
C LYS A 96 9.40 -2.24 21.33
N ILE A 97 9.25 -3.46 20.82
CA ILE A 97 8.98 -4.63 21.65
C ILE A 97 10.16 -4.89 22.59
N ASN A 98 11.39 -4.83 22.09
CA ASN A 98 12.59 -5.01 22.90
C ASN A 98 12.70 -3.96 24.03
N ASP A 99 12.46 -2.69 23.72
CA ASP A 99 12.48 -1.62 24.71
C ASP A 99 11.45 -1.85 25.82
N LEU A 100 10.24 -2.28 25.44
CA LEU A 100 9.17 -2.58 26.40
C LEU A 100 9.51 -3.80 27.27
N LEU A 101 10.13 -4.83 26.69
CA LEU A 101 10.61 -6.00 27.43
C LEU A 101 11.74 -5.63 28.40
N GLN A 102 12.70 -4.79 27.96
CA GLN A 102 13.76 -4.30 28.84
C GLN A 102 13.21 -3.48 29.99
N GLN A 103 12.23 -2.59 29.74
CA GLN A 103 11.59 -1.82 30.80
C GLN A 103 10.91 -2.74 31.82
N ARG A 104 10.22 -3.79 31.37
CA ARG A 104 9.59 -4.77 32.26
C ARG A 104 10.61 -5.58 33.06
N LEU A 105 11.72 -5.98 32.43
CA LEU A 105 12.81 -6.66 33.12
C LEU A 105 13.43 -5.76 34.18
N GLN A 106 13.63 -4.48 33.89
CA GLN A 106 14.21 -3.54 34.84
C GLN A 106 13.30 -3.32 36.05
N ILE A 107 11.98 -3.16 35.84
CA ILE A 107 11.02 -3.07 36.95
C ILE A 107 11.07 -4.32 37.84
N LEU A 108 11.21 -5.51 37.24
CA LEU A 108 11.34 -6.76 37.99
C LEU A 108 12.66 -6.81 38.77
N ASP A 109 13.76 -6.40 38.16
CA ASP A 109 15.07 -6.37 38.80
C ASP A 109 15.10 -5.39 39.98
N ASP A 110 14.52 -4.20 39.80
CA ASP A 110 14.36 -3.20 40.84
C ASP A 110 13.52 -3.74 42.02
N ALA A 111 12.41 -4.43 41.73
CA ALA A 111 11.57 -5.05 42.75
C ALA A 111 12.28 -6.19 43.49
N ILE A 112 13.07 -7.01 42.78
CA ILE A 112 13.90 -8.06 43.39
C ILE A 112 14.94 -7.42 44.32
N HIS A 113 15.61 -6.36 43.86
CA HIS A 113 16.62 -5.66 44.65
C HIS A 113 16.03 -5.07 45.92
N GLU A 114 14.85 -4.45 45.84
CA GLU A 114 14.11 -3.94 46.99
C GLU A 114 13.78 -5.06 47.98
N LYS A 115 13.30 -6.21 47.51
CA LYS A 115 13.01 -7.36 48.38
C LYS A 115 14.25 -7.96 49.03
N ILE A 116 15.39 -7.98 48.33
CA ILE A 116 16.68 -8.40 48.90
C ILE A 116 17.10 -7.44 50.02
N LEU A 117 16.93 -6.13 49.83
CA LEU A 117 17.25 -5.12 50.86
C LEU A 117 16.36 -5.27 52.09
N GLU A 118 15.05 -5.44 51.91
CA GLU A 118 14.11 -5.72 53.01
C GLU A 118 14.50 -6.99 53.79
N LEU A 119 14.85 -8.07 53.07
CA LEU A 119 15.31 -9.32 53.68
C LEU A 119 16.63 -9.16 54.45
N ALA A 120 17.59 -8.40 53.90
CA ALA A 120 18.87 -8.13 54.58
C ALA A 120 18.66 -7.27 55.83
N GLN A 121 17.77 -6.28 55.78
CA GLN A 121 17.39 -5.49 56.96
C GLN A 121 16.73 -6.35 58.03
N PHE A 122 15.85 -7.26 57.61
CA PHE A 122 15.22 -8.23 58.49
C PHE A 122 16.24 -9.16 59.15
N GLU A 123 17.14 -9.74 58.37
CA GLU A 123 18.20 -10.62 58.87
C GLU A 123 19.08 -9.90 59.90
N ASN A 124 19.47 -8.65 59.62
CA ASN A 124 20.24 -7.82 60.55
C ASN A 124 19.48 -7.49 61.83
N MET A 125 18.17 -7.23 61.75
CA MET A 125 17.32 -6.96 62.92
C MET A 125 17.19 -8.20 63.82
N VAL A 126 17.03 -9.38 63.23
CA VAL A 126 16.89 -10.66 63.94
C VAL A 126 18.22 -11.16 64.50
N ARG A 127 19.33 -10.96 63.78
CA ARG A 127 20.68 -11.40 64.21
C ARG A 127 21.40 -10.39 65.11
N SER A 128 20.89 -9.18 65.28
CA SER A 128 21.54 -8.18 66.12
C SER A 128 21.58 -8.65 67.59
N PRO A 129 22.77 -8.80 68.20
CA PRO A 129 22.93 -9.35 69.55
C PRO A 129 22.43 -8.41 70.66
N THR A 130 21.90 -7.24 70.33
CA THR A 130 21.31 -6.26 71.27
C THR A 130 19.78 -6.26 71.28
N ALA A 131 19.11 -7.15 70.53
CA ALA A 131 17.66 -7.16 70.34
C ALA A 131 16.87 -7.88 71.46
N GLY A 132 17.21 -7.60 72.72
CA GLY A 132 16.63 -8.30 73.87
C GLY A 132 15.12 -8.09 74.09
N ASP A 133 14.52 -6.99 73.59
CA ASP A 133 13.07 -6.73 73.78
C ASP A 133 12.39 -5.93 72.64
N ASN A 134 13.14 -5.23 71.77
CA ASN A 134 12.56 -4.34 70.76
C ASN A 134 12.40 -4.96 69.34
N ALA A 135 12.84 -6.20 69.11
CA ALA A 135 12.67 -6.87 67.82
C ALA A 135 11.28 -7.48 67.63
N ILE A 136 10.60 -7.86 68.72
CA ILE A 136 9.30 -8.54 68.70
C ILE A 136 8.19 -7.63 68.09
N PRO A 137 8.10 -6.33 68.43
CA PRO A 137 7.11 -5.44 67.82
C PRO A 137 7.35 -5.20 66.32
N GLY A 138 8.62 -5.08 65.89
CA GLY A 138 8.98 -4.91 64.48
C GLY A 138 8.65 -6.15 63.64
N LEU A 139 8.93 -7.34 64.18
CA LEU A 139 8.52 -8.62 63.59
C LEU A 139 7.01 -8.72 63.41
N LEU A 140 6.22 -8.33 64.41
CA LEU A 140 4.76 -8.35 64.33
C LEU A 140 4.22 -7.37 63.29
N GLN A 141 4.79 -6.17 63.18
CA GLN A 141 4.35 -5.16 62.23
C GLN A 141 4.56 -5.60 60.77
N ILE A 142 5.66 -6.32 60.50
CA ILE A 142 5.98 -6.84 59.17
C ILE A 142 5.16 -8.09 58.83
N ILE A 143 4.87 -8.95 59.82
CA ILE A 143 3.92 -10.06 59.61
C ILE A 143 2.54 -9.51 59.25
N GLN A 144 2.11 -8.44 59.93
CA GLN A 144 0.84 -7.78 59.63
C GLN A 144 0.80 -7.21 58.20
N SER A 145 1.90 -6.60 57.73
CA SER A 145 1.94 -6.05 56.37
C SER A 145 1.90 -7.14 55.30
N TYR A 146 2.57 -8.28 55.53
CA TYR A 146 2.49 -9.44 54.63
C TYR A 146 1.12 -10.11 54.63
N ILE A 147 0.44 -10.18 55.79
CA ILE A 147 -0.95 -10.67 55.86
C ILE A 147 -1.87 -9.78 55.03
N ASN A 148 -1.78 -8.45 55.18
CA ASN A 148 -2.61 -7.51 54.43
C ASN A 148 -2.35 -7.61 52.91
N LEU A 149 -1.10 -7.79 52.49
CA LEU A 149 -0.73 -7.98 51.08
C LEU A 149 -1.23 -9.32 50.49
N LEU A 150 -1.40 -10.35 51.32
CA LEU A 150 -1.96 -11.63 50.93
C LEU A 150 -3.50 -11.64 50.93
N GLU A 151 -4.14 -10.76 51.71
CA GLU A 151 -5.60 -10.59 51.74
C GLU A 151 -6.12 -9.64 50.65
N GLU A 152 -5.28 -8.74 50.13
CA GLU A 152 -5.64 -7.81 49.03
C GLU A 152 -5.44 -8.40 47.61
N ASN A 153 -4.85 -9.60 47.48
CA ASN A 153 -4.78 -10.37 46.22
C ASN A 153 -5.83 -11.48 46.18
#